data_AF-A0A822F0Q4-F1
#
_entry.id   AF-A0A822F0Q4-F1
#
_cell.length_a   1.000
_cell.length_b   1.000
_cell.length_c   1.000
_cell.angle_alpha   90.00
_cell.angle_beta   90.00
_cell.angle_gamma   90.00
#
_symmetry.space_group_name_H-M   'P 1'
#
loop_
_entity.id
_entity.type
_entity.pdbx_description
1 polymer ?
#
loop_
_entity_poly.entity_id
_entity_poly.type
_entity_poly.pdbx_seq_one_letter_code
_entity_poly.pdbx_strand_id
1 'polypeptide(L)'
;TPYVRVNPERIKGIVLTNKYDSSPGFKKPDDASFKIANHLLDFILHEVEHGRIPKQLLPFQSGVGNVANAVLACIARDNRFKSIEMYTEVIQDSIFELLDSDKLRFASTTALTFSEEGQKRFHSQLHDLKSKFILRPMEISNNPEVIRRMGLVTMNTALEADIYGNVNSTHVLGSAMMNGIGGSGDFTRNAYISIFMAPSIAKGGKISAFVPMVSHVDHNEHSVQIMVSEQGLADLRAKTPKERAQLIIEKCAHPMYKDQLKDYFQHAQRVSFGLHTPHDLKQALSWHVRLQETGSMHPDHQKIKEPISKDTEKAARKIDQTAAPKK
;
A
#
# COMPACT_ATOMS: atom_id res chain seq x y z
N THR A 1 -0.32 20.69 23.40
CA THR A 1 -1.55 21.45 23.75
C THR A 1 -2.70 20.94 22.91
N PRO A 2 -3.96 21.05 23.34
CA PRO A 2 -5.12 20.65 22.53
C PRO A 2 -5.54 21.72 21.49
N TYR A 3 -4.67 22.69 21.20
CA TYR A 3 -4.92 23.82 20.30
C TYR A 3 -3.63 24.31 19.64
N VAL A 4 -3.76 24.95 18.48
CA VAL A 4 -2.69 25.69 17.79
C VAL A 4 -2.65 27.12 18.33
N ARG A 5 -1.45 27.62 18.66
CA ARG A 5 -1.27 29.00 19.13
C ARG A 5 -1.13 29.95 17.94
N VAL A 6 -1.85 31.06 17.97
CA VAL A 6 -1.78 32.12 16.96
C VAL A 6 -1.87 33.49 17.63
N ASN A 7 -1.20 34.51 17.09
CA ASN A 7 -1.42 35.90 17.50
C ASN A 7 -2.82 36.35 17.00
N PRO A 8 -3.77 36.70 17.89
CA PRO A 8 -5.11 37.14 17.50
C PRO A 8 -5.13 38.32 16.52
N GLU A 9 -4.14 39.22 16.56
CA GLU A 9 -4.04 40.38 15.65
C GLU A 9 -3.83 39.97 14.18
N ARG A 10 -3.37 38.72 13.94
CA ARG A 10 -3.22 38.16 12.59
C ARG A 10 -4.54 37.63 12.03
N ILE A 11 -5.59 37.48 12.84
CA ILE A 11 -6.89 36.97 12.41
C ILE A 11 -7.67 38.10 11.76
N LYS A 12 -7.86 38.04 10.43
CA LYS A 12 -8.62 39.05 9.66
C LYS A 12 -10.13 38.86 9.70
N GLY A 13 -10.59 37.66 10.05
CA GLY A 13 -12.01 37.34 10.17
C GLY A 13 -12.22 35.87 10.54
N ILE A 14 -13.43 35.54 11.01
CA ILE A 14 -13.87 34.18 11.35
C ILE A 14 -15.08 33.88 10.47
N VAL A 15 -15.01 32.80 9.67
CA VAL A 15 -16.11 32.34 8.83
C VAL A 15 -16.80 31.18 9.52
N LEU A 16 -18.07 31.34 9.88
CA LEU A 16 -18.87 30.28 10.47
C LEU A 16 -19.34 29.33 9.37
N THR A 17 -19.11 28.03 9.56
CA THR A 17 -19.52 26.98 8.61
C THR A 17 -20.17 25.82 9.36
N ASN A 18 -21.03 25.07 8.67
CA ASN A 18 -21.65 23.85 9.18
C ASN A 18 -21.67 22.82 8.05
N LYS A 19 -20.50 22.28 7.73
CA LYS A 19 -20.30 21.34 6.62
C LYS A 19 -19.40 20.20 7.08
N TYR A 20 -19.86 18.98 6.86
CA TYR A 20 -19.06 17.77 7.07
C TYR A 20 -17.98 17.60 6.00
N ASP A 21 -16.95 16.83 6.34
CA ASP A 21 -15.91 16.44 5.38
C ASP A 21 -16.50 15.53 4.30
N SER A 22 -15.95 15.63 3.09
CA SER A 22 -16.31 14.75 1.99
C SER A 22 -15.19 13.75 1.74
N SER A 23 -15.46 12.48 2.04
CA SER A 23 -14.55 11.38 1.74
C SER A 23 -15.31 10.30 0.96
N PRO A 24 -14.76 9.79 -0.15
CA PRO A 24 -15.37 8.66 -0.83
C PRO A 24 -15.42 7.45 0.12
N GLY A 25 -16.56 6.76 0.14
CA GLY A 25 -16.70 5.52 0.90
C GLY A 25 -15.73 4.44 0.41
N PHE A 26 -15.38 3.53 1.30
CA PHE A 26 -14.46 2.44 0.99
C PHE A 26 -15.18 1.27 0.33
N LYS A 27 -14.51 0.62 -0.61
CA LYS A 27 -14.99 -0.66 -1.13
C LYS A 27 -14.73 -1.72 -0.08
N LYS A 28 -15.68 -2.67 0.04
CA LYS A 28 -15.46 -3.87 0.86
C LYS A 28 -14.23 -4.62 0.33
N PRO A 29 -13.39 -5.19 1.21
CA PRO A 29 -12.31 -6.07 0.81
C PRO A 29 -12.81 -7.19 -0.11
N ASP A 30 -12.05 -7.47 -1.17
CA ASP A 30 -12.25 -8.62 -2.05
C ASP A 30 -11.41 -9.82 -1.61
N ASP A 31 -11.61 -10.98 -2.25
CA ASP A 31 -10.91 -12.23 -1.92
C ASP A 31 -9.39 -12.09 -2.01
N ALA A 32 -8.89 -11.31 -2.98
CA ALA A 32 -7.46 -11.05 -3.12
C ALA A 32 -6.93 -10.29 -1.89
N SER A 33 -7.65 -9.25 -1.46
CA SER A 33 -7.30 -8.47 -0.25
C SER A 33 -7.30 -9.34 1.01
N PHE A 34 -8.26 -10.28 1.15
CA PHE A 34 -8.28 -11.23 2.26
C PHE A 34 -7.10 -12.20 2.25
N LYS A 35 -6.72 -12.75 1.08
CA LYS A 35 -5.55 -13.62 0.96
C LYS A 35 -4.25 -12.88 1.31
N ILE A 36 -4.09 -11.66 0.80
CA ILE A 36 -2.96 -10.78 1.14
C ILE A 36 -2.89 -10.59 2.67
N ALA A 37 -4.02 -10.24 3.28
CA ALA A 37 -4.08 -10.04 4.73
C ALA A 37 -3.67 -11.31 5.49
N ASN A 38 -4.19 -12.48 5.11
CA ASN A 38 -3.84 -13.74 5.79
C ASN A 38 -2.35 -14.08 5.67
N HIS A 39 -1.74 -13.95 4.47
CA HIS A 39 -0.30 -14.16 4.31
C HIS A 39 0.53 -13.25 5.20
N LEU A 40 0.13 -11.97 5.30
CA LEU A 40 0.80 -11.02 6.16
C LEU A 40 0.64 -11.36 7.65
N LEU A 41 -0.57 -11.65 8.11
CA LEU A 41 -0.83 -11.95 9.51
C LEU A 41 -0.14 -13.23 9.97
N ASP A 42 -0.11 -14.26 9.12
CA ASP A 42 0.64 -15.50 9.38
C ASP A 42 2.15 -15.22 9.50
N PHE A 43 2.70 -14.35 8.65
CA PHE A 43 4.09 -13.90 8.77
C PHE A 43 4.35 -13.16 10.09
N ILE A 44 3.49 -12.22 10.47
CA ILE A 44 3.66 -11.48 11.73
C ILE A 44 3.65 -12.44 12.93
N LEU A 45 2.73 -13.40 12.96
CA LEU A 45 2.68 -14.39 14.04
C LEU A 45 3.90 -15.32 14.04
N HIS A 46 4.39 -15.70 12.86
CA HIS A 46 5.63 -16.46 12.73
C HIS A 46 6.84 -15.69 13.29
N GLU A 47 6.94 -14.38 13.01
CA GLU A 47 7.99 -13.53 13.58
C GLU A 47 7.88 -13.41 15.10
N VAL A 48 6.65 -13.39 15.66
CA VAL A 48 6.41 -13.40 17.11
C VAL A 48 6.84 -14.72 17.73
N GLU A 49 6.48 -15.85 17.12
CA GLU A 49 6.84 -17.19 17.59
C GLU A 49 8.36 -17.36 17.70
N HIS A 50 9.10 -16.77 16.76
CA HIS A 50 10.57 -16.83 16.73
C HIS A 50 11.24 -15.70 17.51
N GLY A 51 10.48 -14.88 18.25
CA GLY A 51 11.03 -13.81 19.09
C GLY A 51 11.63 -12.63 18.33
N ARG A 52 11.36 -12.50 17.02
CA ARG A 52 11.79 -11.36 16.19
C ARG A 52 10.84 -10.17 16.31
N ILE A 53 9.55 -10.43 16.58
CA ILE A 53 8.59 -9.42 17.03
C ILE A 53 8.19 -9.74 18.48
N PRO A 54 8.08 -8.75 19.38
CA PRO A 54 7.61 -8.98 20.74
C PRO A 54 6.18 -9.53 20.78
N LYS A 55 5.84 -10.31 21.82
CA LYS A 55 4.50 -10.92 21.98
C LYS A 55 3.35 -9.91 22.05
N GLN A 56 3.63 -8.71 22.57
CA GLN A 56 2.68 -7.59 22.60
C GLN A 56 2.53 -6.87 21.25
N LEU A 57 3.24 -7.32 20.22
CA LEU A 57 3.38 -6.70 18.91
C LEU A 57 4.06 -5.32 18.96
N LEU A 58 4.45 -4.85 17.78
CA LEU A 58 4.89 -3.49 17.55
C LEU A 58 3.71 -2.66 17.03
N PRO A 59 3.73 -1.31 17.16
CA PRO A 59 2.65 -0.51 16.62
C PRO A 59 2.61 -0.58 15.09
N PHE A 60 1.40 -0.62 14.54
CA PHE A 60 1.18 -0.73 13.11
C PHE A 60 0.97 0.65 12.47
N GLN A 61 1.58 0.85 11.32
CA GLN A 61 1.17 1.86 10.36
C GLN A 61 0.43 1.17 9.21
N SER A 62 -0.70 1.74 8.81
CA SER A 62 -1.51 1.24 7.71
C SER A 62 -1.70 2.35 6.69
N GLY A 63 -1.30 2.11 5.44
CA GLY A 63 -1.58 3.00 4.32
C GLY A 63 -3.07 3.07 4.00
N VAL A 64 -3.40 3.88 2.99
CA VAL A 64 -4.76 4.03 2.48
C VAL A 64 -5.05 2.95 1.43
N GLY A 65 -6.27 2.42 1.43
CA GLY A 65 -6.81 1.59 0.35
C GLY A 65 -7.42 0.27 0.79
N ASN A 66 -8.04 -0.44 -0.16
CA ASN A 66 -8.80 -1.65 0.13
C ASN A 66 -7.96 -2.75 0.80
N VAL A 67 -6.71 -2.95 0.35
CA VAL A 67 -5.83 -3.99 0.89
C VAL A 67 -5.45 -3.69 2.33
N ALA A 68 -5.01 -2.47 2.61
CA ALA A 68 -4.65 -2.05 3.97
C ALA A 68 -5.84 -2.14 4.94
N ASN A 69 -7.04 -1.72 4.48
CA ASN A 69 -8.27 -1.86 5.24
C ASN A 69 -8.66 -3.33 5.48
N ALA A 70 -8.40 -4.22 4.53
CA ALA A 70 -8.64 -5.65 4.70
C ALA A 70 -7.75 -6.25 5.79
N VAL A 71 -6.48 -5.83 5.89
CA VAL A 71 -5.57 -6.29 6.95
C VAL A 71 -6.14 -5.94 8.33
N LEU A 72 -6.58 -4.69 8.53
CA LEU A 72 -7.16 -4.26 9.81
C LEU A 72 -8.45 -5.02 10.14
N ALA A 73 -9.32 -5.26 9.15
CA ALA A 73 -10.53 -6.06 9.32
C ALA A 73 -10.22 -7.54 9.66
N CYS A 74 -9.17 -8.12 9.06
CA CYS A 74 -8.70 -9.45 9.40
C CYS A 74 -8.17 -9.51 10.84
N ILE A 75 -7.38 -8.54 11.29
CA ILE A 75 -6.92 -8.45 12.68
C ILE A 75 -8.11 -8.38 13.64
N ALA A 76 -9.12 -7.56 13.32
CA ALA A 76 -10.34 -7.45 14.12
C ALA A 76 -11.02 -8.81 14.34
N ARG A 77 -10.97 -9.71 13.35
CA ARG A 77 -11.65 -11.02 13.37
C ARG A 77 -10.75 -12.18 13.82
N ASP A 78 -9.44 -12.02 13.80
CA ASP A 78 -8.49 -13.08 14.11
C ASP A 78 -8.20 -13.17 15.61
N ASN A 79 -8.64 -14.25 16.25
CA ASN A 79 -8.47 -14.48 17.69
C ASN A 79 -7.01 -14.68 18.13
N ARG A 80 -6.07 -14.90 17.19
CA ARG A 80 -4.63 -14.95 17.47
C ARG A 80 -4.09 -13.57 17.85
N PHE A 81 -4.77 -12.49 17.44
CA PHE A 81 -4.44 -11.11 17.78
C PHE A 81 -5.32 -10.63 18.94
N LYS A 82 -4.70 -10.31 20.07
CA LYS A 82 -5.40 -9.82 21.27
C LYS A 82 -5.75 -8.33 21.18
N SER A 83 -4.77 -7.51 20.85
CA SER A 83 -4.93 -6.06 20.69
C SER A 83 -3.74 -5.51 19.92
N ILE A 84 -3.95 -4.43 19.17
CA ILE A 84 -2.90 -3.68 18.48
C ILE A 84 -2.89 -2.22 18.92
N GLU A 85 -1.75 -1.59 18.67
CA GLU A 85 -1.62 -0.14 18.65
C GLU A 85 -1.37 0.34 17.23
N MET A 86 -1.83 1.54 16.93
CA MET A 86 -1.58 2.17 15.65
C MET A 86 -0.78 3.46 15.83
N TYR A 87 0.20 3.64 14.94
CA TYR A 87 0.91 4.89 14.74
C TYR A 87 0.98 5.11 13.24
N THR A 88 0.04 5.89 12.71
CA THR A 88 -0.23 5.99 11.28
C THR A 88 -0.38 7.46 10.85
N GLU A 89 -0.49 7.71 9.55
CA GLU A 89 -0.77 9.05 9.02
C GLU A 89 -2.27 9.35 9.03
N VAL A 90 -3.07 8.39 8.55
CA VAL A 90 -4.52 8.52 8.39
C VAL A 90 -5.21 7.29 8.96
N ILE A 91 -6.33 7.52 9.63
CA ILE A 91 -7.27 6.48 10.08
C ILE A 91 -8.54 6.53 9.25
N GLN A 92 -9.01 5.35 8.85
CA GLN A 92 -10.17 5.15 7.99
C GLN A 92 -11.21 4.25 8.67
N ASP A 93 -12.36 4.04 8.04
CA ASP A 93 -13.50 3.28 8.59
C ASP A 93 -13.15 1.89 9.13
N SER A 94 -12.12 1.24 8.60
CA SER A 94 -11.63 -0.07 9.05
C SER A 94 -11.27 -0.11 10.54
N ILE A 95 -11.00 1.05 11.15
CA ILE A 95 -10.75 1.16 12.59
C ILE A 95 -11.95 0.76 13.44
N PHE A 96 -13.17 0.92 12.92
CA PHE A 96 -14.37 0.64 13.70
C PHE A 96 -14.53 -0.84 14.00
N GLU A 97 -14.13 -1.73 13.09
CA GLU A 97 -14.13 -3.18 13.38
C GLU A 97 -13.13 -3.55 14.49
N LEU A 98 -11.99 -2.87 14.54
CA LEU A 98 -11.00 -3.05 15.62
C LEU A 98 -11.52 -2.51 16.96
N LEU A 99 -12.27 -1.41 16.94
CA LEU A 99 -12.93 -0.88 18.13
C LEU A 99 -14.05 -1.82 18.61
N ASP A 100 -14.89 -2.31 17.71
CA ASP A 100 -16.01 -3.22 18.01
C ASP A 100 -15.55 -4.56 18.58
N SER A 101 -14.38 -5.02 18.15
CA SER A 101 -13.75 -6.24 18.66
C SER A 101 -12.87 -6.01 19.90
N ASP A 102 -12.82 -4.78 20.43
CA ASP A 102 -11.93 -4.34 21.52
C ASP A 102 -10.44 -4.67 21.28
N LYS A 103 -10.04 -4.71 19.99
CA LYS A 103 -8.66 -5.00 19.57
C LYS A 103 -7.85 -3.74 19.29
N LEU A 104 -8.45 -2.54 19.33
CA LEU A 104 -7.69 -1.29 19.31
C LEU A 104 -7.40 -0.79 20.72
N ARG A 105 -6.13 -0.85 21.12
CA ARG A 105 -5.68 -0.24 22.38
C ARG A 105 -5.64 1.28 22.28
N PHE A 106 -4.93 1.78 21.27
CA PHE A 106 -4.72 3.21 21.05
C PHE A 106 -4.27 3.49 19.61
N ALA A 107 -4.59 4.66 19.08
CA ALA A 107 -4.13 5.09 17.77
C ALA A 107 -3.62 6.54 17.77
N SER A 108 -2.39 6.72 17.29
CA SER A 108 -1.79 8.01 16.99
C SER A 108 -1.86 8.27 15.49
N THR A 109 -2.40 9.41 15.08
CA THR A 109 -2.61 9.75 13.66
C THR A 109 -2.47 11.24 13.37
N THR A 110 -2.37 11.64 12.11
CA THR A 110 -2.51 13.05 11.70
C THR A 110 -3.96 13.38 11.41
N ALA A 111 -4.67 12.50 10.70
CA ALA A 111 -6.04 12.75 10.27
C ALA A 111 -6.96 11.56 10.54
N LEU A 112 -8.24 11.87 10.69
CA LEU A 112 -9.35 10.93 10.66
C LEU A 112 -10.11 11.19 9.35
N THR A 113 -10.22 10.19 8.48
CA THR A 113 -10.85 10.33 7.17
C THR A 113 -11.90 9.24 7.02
N PHE A 114 -13.09 9.56 7.50
CA PHE A 114 -14.21 8.63 7.52
C PHE A 114 -15.20 8.88 6.38
N SER A 115 -15.86 7.81 5.92
CA SER A 115 -17.04 7.91 5.07
C SER A 115 -18.17 8.68 5.78
N GLU A 116 -19.23 9.04 5.05
CA GLU A 116 -20.39 9.71 5.67
C GLU A 116 -20.95 8.92 6.87
N GLU A 117 -21.10 7.61 6.73
CA GLU A 117 -21.58 6.74 7.81
C GLU A 117 -20.55 6.62 8.95
N GLY A 118 -19.25 6.55 8.60
CA GLY A 118 -18.17 6.57 9.59
C GLY A 118 -18.13 7.87 10.39
N GLN A 119 -18.37 9.02 9.75
CA GLN A 119 -18.46 10.32 10.43
C GLN A 119 -19.64 10.37 11.39
N LYS A 120 -20.85 9.97 10.95
CA LYS A 120 -22.03 9.88 11.81
C LYS A 120 -21.76 9.02 13.05
N ARG A 121 -21.14 7.86 12.84
CA ARG A 121 -20.75 6.93 13.91
C ARG A 121 -19.70 7.53 14.85
N PHE A 122 -18.65 8.15 14.31
CA PHE A 122 -17.61 8.78 15.11
C PHE A 122 -18.19 9.89 15.99
N HIS A 123 -19.06 10.74 15.44
CA HIS A 123 -19.70 11.82 16.17
C HIS A 123 -20.66 11.34 17.25
N SER A 124 -21.42 10.27 17.01
CA SER A 124 -22.33 9.70 18.02
C SER A 124 -21.60 9.04 19.19
N GLN A 125 -20.34 8.63 19.00
CA GLN A 125 -19.50 7.94 20.00
C GLN A 125 -18.30 8.81 20.46
N LEU A 126 -18.30 10.11 20.16
CA LEU A 126 -17.12 10.96 20.30
C LEU A 126 -16.53 10.96 21.72
N HIS A 127 -17.39 10.93 22.73
CA HIS A 127 -16.96 10.96 24.13
C HIS A 127 -16.11 9.72 24.48
N ASP A 128 -16.57 8.54 24.07
CA ASP A 128 -15.92 7.27 24.34
C ASP A 128 -14.63 7.12 23.52
N LEU A 129 -14.70 7.54 22.24
CA LEU A 129 -13.58 7.43 21.30
C LEU A 129 -12.46 8.43 21.58
N LYS A 130 -12.74 9.55 22.25
CA LYS A 130 -11.72 10.58 22.55
C LYS A 130 -10.49 10.02 23.28
N SER A 131 -10.67 9.00 24.11
CA SER A 131 -9.57 8.35 24.86
C SER A 131 -8.71 7.40 24.01
N LYS A 132 -9.21 6.97 22.85
CA LYS A 132 -8.57 5.99 21.97
C LYS A 132 -7.65 6.62 20.92
N PHE A 133 -7.79 7.92 20.65
CA PHE A 133 -7.10 8.61 19.56
C PHE A 133 -6.26 9.79 20.04
N ILE A 134 -5.11 10.00 19.40
CA ILE A 134 -4.39 11.28 19.46
C ILE A 134 -4.08 11.78 18.04
N LEU A 135 -4.43 13.04 17.80
CA LEU A 135 -4.07 13.75 16.58
C LEU A 135 -2.77 14.51 16.77
N ARG A 136 -1.85 14.36 15.82
CA ARG A 136 -0.53 15.01 15.82
C ARG A 136 -0.34 15.77 14.51
N PRO A 137 0.52 16.81 14.48
CA PRO A 137 1.00 17.34 13.21
C PRO A 137 1.70 16.24 12.40
N MET A 138 1.60 16.32 11.07
CA MET A 138 2.25 15.37 10.16
C MET A 138 3.76 15.28 10.37
N GLU A 139 4.41 16.41 10.67
CA GLU A 139 5.84 16.45 11.03
C GLU A 139 6.20 15.53 12.21
N ILE A 140 5.24 15.26 13.10
CA ILE A 140 5.42 14.36 14.23
C ILE A 140 4.95 12.94 13.86
N SER A 141 3.75 12.76 13.32
CA SER A 141 3.23 11.42 12.97
C SER A 141 4.08 10.71 11.92
N ASN A 142 4.78 11.45 11.07
CA ASN A 142 5.63 10.92 10.01
C ASN A 142 7.11 11.14 10.31
N ASN A 143 7.47 11.50 11.55
CA ASN A 143 8.85 11.82 11.87
C ASN A 143 9.74 10.57 11.78
N PRO A 144 10.81 10.56 10.96
CA PRO A 144 11.72 9.42 10.85
C PRO A 144 12.29 8.93 12.18
N GLU A 145 12.63 9.85 13.08
CA GLU A 145 13.15 9.55 14.41
C GLU A 145 12.12 8.75 15.21
N VAL A 146 10.88 9.24 15.26
CA VAL A 146 9.82 8.62 16.05
C VAL A 146 9.41 7.27 15.47
N ILE A 147 9.25 7.17 14.15
CA ILE A 147 8.95 5.92 13.45
C ILE A 147 9.98 4.84 13.80
N ARG A 148 11.26 5.19 13.73
CA ARG A 148 12.35 4.27 14.05
C ARG A 148 12.43 3.93 15.53
N ARG A 149 12.26 4.92 16.42
CA ARG A 149 12.28 4.73 17.88
C ARG A 149 11.16 3.80 18.35
N MET A 150 9.98 3.93 17.75
CA MET A 150 8.81 3.10 18.08
C MET A 150 8.88 1.70 17.44
N GLY A 151 9.73 1.52 16.42
CA GLY A 151 9.92 0.24 15.73
C GLY A 151 8.66 -0.21 14.98
N LEU A 152 8.11 0.63 14.11
CA LEU A 152 6.82 0.36 13.47
C LEU A 152 6.85 -0.83 12.49
N VAL A 153 5.75 -1.58 12.43
CA VAL A 153 5.41 -2.45 11.30
C VAL A 153 4.57 -1.64 10.32
N THR A 154 5.11 -1.36 9.14
CA THR A 154 4.50 -0.43 8.17
C THR A 154 3.96 -1.18 6.96
N MET A 155 2.71 -0.91 6.58
CA MET A 155 2.01 -1.61 5.52
C MET A 155 1.54 -0.62 4.46
N ASN A 156 2.13 -0.67 3.26
CA ASN A 156 1.83 0.24 2.16
C ASN A 156 1.36 -0.53 0.92
N THR A 157 0.62 0.16 0.04
CA THR A 157 0.14 -0.41 -1.22
C THR A 157 1.10 -0.03 -2.35
N ALA A 158 1.53 -1.02 -3.14
CA ALA A 158 2.29 -0.78 -4.36
C ALA A 158 1.33 -0.60 -5.56
N LEU A 159 1.68 0.32 -6.48
CA LEU A 159 1.07 0.36 -7.80
C LEU A 159 1.65 -0.77 -8.67
N GLU A 160 2.98 -0.90 -8.63
CA GLU A 160 3.75 -2.00 -9.20
C GLU A 160 5.06 -2.16 -8.44
N ALA A 161 5.66 -3.35 -8.52
CA ALA A 161 6.98 -3.65 -7.99
C ALA A 161 7.79 -4.44 -9.03
N ASP A 162 9.11 -4.28 -9.04
CA ASP A 162 9.95 -5.09 -9.90
C ASP A 162 10.45 -6.35 -9.21
N ILE A 163 11.03 -7.25 -10.00
CA ILE A 163 11.63 -8.49 -9.50
C ILE A 163 12.78 -8.22 -8.52
N TYR A 164 13.37 -7.03 -8.47
CA TYR A 164 14.42 -6.70 -7.51
C TYR A 164 13.87 -6.09 -6.21
N GLY A 165 12.57 -5.83 -6.14
CA GLY A 165 11.90 -5.29 -4.97
C GLY A 165 11.98 -3.76 -4.88
N ASN A 166 12.20 -3.06 -6.00
CA ASN A 166 11.86 -1.65 -6.06
C ASN A 166 10.35 -1.49 -6.28
N VAL A 167 9.77 -0.43 -5.75
CA VAL A 167 8.32 -0.18 -5.76
C VAL A 167 8.02 1.20 -6.35
N ASN A 168 6.99 1.21 -7.18
CA ASN A 168 6.28 2.38 -7.66
C ASN A 168 4.96 2.49 -6.90
N SER A 169 4.66 3.67 -6.36
CA SER A 169 3.41 3.98 -5.67
C SER A 169 2.64 5.13 -6.33
N THR A 170 3.19 5.73 -7.38
CA THR A 170 2.73 7.06 -7.84
C THR A 170 2.43 7.16 -9.33
N HIS A 171 3.27 6.61 -10.22
CA HIS A 171 3.18 6.91 -11.65
C HIS A 171 2.73 5.70 -12.46
N VAL A 172 1.54 5.76 -13.05
CA VAL A 172 1.14 4.80 -14.08
C VAL A 172 2.00 5.03 -15.33
N LEU A 173 2.62 3.96 -15.83
CA LEU A 173 3.48 4.00 -17.02
C LEU A 173 4.60 5.06 -16.90
N GLY A 174 5.11 5.27 -15.68
CA GLY A 174 6.24 6.14 -15.39
C GLY A 174 5.98 7.64 -15.51
N SER A 175 4.78 8.06 -15.94
CA SER A 175 4.52 9.48 -16.26
C SER A 175 3.16 10.00 -15.77
N ALA A 176 2.14 9.15 -15.64
CA ALA A 176 0.80 9.59 -15.21
C ALA A 176 0.65 9.48 -13.69
N MET A 177 0.65 10.63 -13.01
CA MET A 177 0.46 10.73 -11.56
C MET A 177 -0.90 10.16 -11.13
N MET A 178 -0.89 9.33 -10.09
CA MET A 178 -2.08 8.83 -9.40
C MET A 178 -2.52 9.78 -8.29
N ASN A 179 -1.78 9.81 -7.17
CA ASN A 179 -2.06 10.65 -6.01
C ASN A 179 -0.81 11.43 -5.61
N GLY A 180 0.24 10.70 -5.22
CA GLY A 180 1.50 11.21 -4.69
C GLY A 180 2.13 10.19 -3.75
N ILE A 181 3.41 10.36 -3.41
CA ILE A 181 4.13 9.43 -2.53
C ILE A 181 3.55 9.44 -1.10
N GLY A 182 3.03 10.59 -0.64
CA GLY A 182 2.54 10.76 0.72
C GLY A 182 3.61 10.39 1.76
N GLY A 183 3.19 9.86 2.91
CA GLY A 183 4.11 9.38 3.94
C GLY A 183 4.73 7.99 3.69
N SER A 184 4.45 7.31 2.56
CA SER A 184 4.95 5.94 2.37
C SER A 184 6.48 5.89 2.44
N GLY A 185 7.18 6.94 1.99
CA GLY A 185 8.62 7.08 2.11
C GLY A 185 9.10 7.24 3.56
N ASP A 186 8.41 8.09 4.33
CA ASP A 186 8.72 8.35 5.74
C ASP A 186 8.65 7.06 6.57
N PHE A 187 7.57 6.30 6.40
CA PHE A 187 7.33 5.05 7.10
C PHE A 187 8.26 3.93 6.61
N THR A 188 8.28 3.66 5.30
CA THR A 188 9.04 2.53 4.73
C THR A 188 10.52 2.59 5.09
N ARG A 189 11.15 3.76 4.97
CA ARG A 189 12.60 3.90 5.20
C ARG A 189 12.98 3.71 6.67
N ASN A 190 12.07 3.98 7.60
CA ASN A 190 12.37 4.04 9.03
C ASN A 190 11.69 2.94 9.84
N ALA A 191 10.93 2.06 9.18
CA ALA A 191 10.21 0.95 9.79
C ALA A 191 11.16 -0.07 10.45
N TYR A 192 10.61 -0.80 11.43
CA TYR A 192 11.20 -2.05 11.89
C TYR A 192 11.01 -3.16 10.84
N ILE A 193 9.78 -3.25 10.30
CA ILE A 193 9.42 -4.11 9.16
C ILE A 193 8.64 -3.28 8.14
N SER A 194 9.19 -3.13 6.93
CA SER A 194 8.56 -2.46 5.80
C SER A 194 7.92 -3.44 4.84
N ILE A 195 6.59 -3.36 4.71
CA ILE A 195 5.78 -4.24 3.89
C ILE A 195 5.11 -3.46 2.78
N PHE A 196 5.22 -3.97 1.55
CA PHE A 196 4.41 -3.55 0.42
C PHE A 196 3.49 -4.66 -0.04
N MET A 197 2.28 -4.27 -0.40
CA MET A 197 1.20 -5.17 -0.79
C MET A 197 0.59 -4.74 -2.11
N ALA A 198 0.28 -5.70 -2.98
CA ALA A 198 -0.51 -5.46 -4.17
C ALA A 198 -1.20 -6.74 -4.62
N PRO A 199 -2.44 -6.69 -5.12
CA PRO A 199 -2.95 -7.76 -5.97
C PRO A 199 -1.97 -7.98 -7.12
N SER A 200 -1.65 -9.22 -7.46
CA SER A 200 -0.59 -9.53 -8.44
C SER A 200 -0.96 -9.14 -9.87
N ILE A 201 -2.25 -8.88 -10.13
CA ILE A 201 -2.79 -8.38 -11.40
C ILE A 201 -3.83 -7.28 -11.20
N ALA A 202 -4.00 -6.45 -12.23
CA ALA A 202 -5.04 -5.44 -12.34
C ALA A 202 -5.75 -5.50 -13.71
N LYS A 203 -6.90 -4.80 -13.79
CA LYS A 203 -7.72 -4.68 -15.03
C LYS A 203 -8.08 -6.02 -15.68
N GLY A 204 -8.49 -7.00 -14.87
CA GLY A 204 -8.89 -8.33 -15.35
C GLY A 204 -7.72 -9.14 -15.91
N GLY A 205 -6.54 -9.03 -15.29
CA GLY A 205 -5.35 -9.78 -15.73
C GLY A 205 -4.59 -9.15 -16.88
N LYS A 206 -4.98 -7.96 -17.36
CA LYS A 206 -4.28 -7.24 -18.43
C LYS A 206 -2.99 -6.56 -17.95
N ILE A 207 -2.88 -6.27 -16.66
CA ILE A 207 -1.73 -5.59 -16.07
C ILE A 207 -1.17 -6.49 -14.97
N SER A 208 0.13 -6.72 -14.97
CA SER A 208 0.83 -7.34 -13.85
C SER A 208 1.26 -6.25 -12.86
N ALA A 209 1.10 -6.49 -11.57
CA ALA A 209 1.69 -5.64 -10.53
C ALA A 209 3.18 -5.95 -10.31
N PHE A 210 3.66 -7.10 -10.78
CA PHE A 210 5.07 -7.48 -10.72
C PHE A 210 5.69 -7.45 -12.11
N VAL A 211 6.72 -6.62 -12.31
CA VAL A 211 7.28 -6.29 -13.63
C VAL A 211 8.80 -6.55 -13.69
N PRO A 212 9.40 -6.64 -14.89
CA PRO A 212 10.86 -6.74 -15.02
C PRO A 212 11.62 -5.57 -14.38
N MET A 213 11.15 -4.34 -14.56
CA MET A 213 11.66 -3.11 -13.96
C MET A 213 10.48 -2.15 -13.76
N VAL A 214 10.40 -1.49 -12.61
CA VAL A 214 9.33 -0.50 -12.39
C VAL A 214 9.52 0.68 -13.33
N SER A 215 8.41 1.26 -13.79
CA SER A 215 8.45 2.43 -14.66
C SER A 215 8.79 3.73 -13.93
N HIS A 216 8.67 3.74 -12.60
CA HIS A 216 9.07 4.81 -11.69
C HIS A 216 9.47 4.20 -10.35
N VAL A 217 10.45 4.78 -9.64
CA VAL A 217 10.92 4.28 -8.33
C VAL A 217 10.57 5.29 -7.25
N ASP A 218 9.63 4.93 -6.36
CA ASP A 218 9.37 5.67 -5.12
C ASP A 218 10.14 5.06 -3.94
N HIS A 219 10.26 3.73 -3.92
CA HIS A 219 10.95 2.99 -2.87
C HIS A 219 11.94 2.00 -3.48
N ASN A 220 13.21 2.12 -3.10
CA ASN A 220 14.25 1.23 -3.60
C ASN A 220 14.36 -0.06 -2.78
N GLU A 221 15.07 -1.03 -3.35
CA GLU A 221 15.28 -2.36 -2.75
C GLU A 221 15.83 -2.32 -1.31
N HIS A 222 16.67 -1.32 -0.99
CA HIS A 222 17.23 -1.15 0.36
C HIS A 222 16.18 -0.82 1.43
N SER A 223 15.03 -0.28 1.01
CA SER A 223 13.98 0.16 1.93
C SER A 223 12.83 -0.84 2.01
N VAL A 224 12.69 -1.73 1.05
CA VAL A 224 11.58 -2.70 0.95
C VAL A 224 12.04 -4.05 1.46
N GLN A 225 11.42 -4.53 2.55
CA GLN A 225 11.80 -5.79 3.20
C GLN A 225 10.85 -6.93 2.85
N ILE A 226 9.54 -6.68 2.80
CA ILE A 226 8.52 -7.70 2.56
C ILE A 226 7.61 -7.28 1.41
N MET A 227 7.35 -8.21 0.48
CA MET A 227 6.35 -8.05 -0.59
C MET A 227 5.25 -9.09 -0.42
N VAL A 228 3.99 -8.68 -0.60
CA VAL A 228 2.83 -9.57 -0.45
C VAL A 228 1.86 -9.39 -1.62
N SER A 229 1.41 -10.50 -2.17
CA SER A 229 0.25 -10.56 -3.06
C SER A 229 -0.70 -11.67 -2.62
N GLU A 230 -1.83 -11.82 -3.31
CA GLU A 230 -2.76 -12.92 -3.07
C GLU A 230 -2.20 -14.29 -3.48
N GLN A 231 -1.02 -14.33 -4.11
CA GLN A 231 -0.29 -15.54 -4.46
C GLN A 231 0.63 -16.02 -3.32
N GLY A 232 1.04 -15.10 -2.43
CA GLY A 232 1.98 -15.39 -1.35
C GLY A 232 2.82 -14.19 -0.92
N LEU A 233 3.81 -14.47 -0.07
CA LEU A 233 4.68 -13.49 0.57
C LEU A 233 6.15 -13.79 0.27
N ALA A 234 6.91 -12.75 -0.08
CA ALA A 234 8.35 -12.78 -0.28
C ALA A 234 9.05 -11.96 0.81
N ASP A 235 9.84 -12.63 1.66
CA ASP A 235 10.73 -12.01 2.64
C ASP A 235 12.11 -11.74 2.01
N LEU A 236 12.41 -10.47 1.78
CA LEU A 236 13.58 -10.01 1.04
C LEU A 236 14.77 -9.66 1.95
N ARG A 237 14.60 -9.79 3.27
CA ARG A 237 15.65 -9.46 4.24
C ARG A 237 16.89 -10.33 3.98
N ALA A 238 18.05 -9.68 3.92
CA ALA A 238 19.35 -10.32 3.69
C ALA A 238 19.43 -11.16 2.39
N LYS A 239 18.66 -10.78 1.35
CA LYS A 239 18.73 -11.41 0.03
C LYS A 239 19.45 -10.51 -0.98
N THR A 240 20.31 -11.11 -1.79
CA THR A 240 20.90 -10.47 -2.96
C THR A 240 19.83 -10.15 -4.01
N PRO A 241 20.05 -9.21 -4.95
CA PRO A 241 19.07 -8.92 -6.00
C PRO A 241 18.59 -10.16 -6.77
N LYS A 242 19.47 -11.13 -7.03
CA LYS A 242 19.08 -12.38 -7.71
C LYS A 242 18.15 -13.27 -6.87
N GLU A 243 18.43 -13.39 -5.57
CA GLU A 243 17.57 -14.14 -4.66
C GLU A 243 16.22 -13.44 -4.47
N ARG A 244 16.21 -12.10 -4.41
CA ARG A 244 14.98 -11.28 -4.40
C ARG A 244 14.15 -11.56 -5.65
N ALA A 245 14.76 -11.53 -6.83
CA ALA A 245 14.11 -11.84 -8.10
C ALA A 245 13.47 -13.23 -8.11
N GLN A 246 14.22 -14.26 -7.75
CA GLN A 246 13.67 -15.61 -7.67
C GLN A 246 12.50 -15.70 -6.69
N LEU A 247 12.61 -15.08 -5.52
CA LEU A 247 11.58 -15.16 -4.48
C LEU A 247 10.31 -14.38 -4.85
N ILE A 248 10.43 -13.16 -5.37
CA ILE A 248 9.29 -12.34 -5.80
C ILE A 248 8.56 -13.03 -6.95
N ILE A 249 9.29 -13.53 -7.94
CA ILE A 249 8.71 -14.27 -9.07
C ILE A 249 7.98 -15.51 -8.54
N GLU A 250 8.58 -16.27 -7.63
CA GLU A 250 7.99 -17.52 -7.15
C GLU A 250 6.82 -17.32 -6.19
N LYS A 251 6.86 -16.30 -5.34
CA LYS A 251 5.88 -16.13 -4.25
C LYS A 251 4.80 -15.11 -4.54
N CYS A 252 5.07 -14.09 -5.35
CA CYS A 252 4.16 -12.95 -5.47
C CYS A 252 3.60 -12.76 -6.89
N ALA A 253 4.33 -13.14 -7.94
CA ALA A 253 3.86 -12.98 -9.31
C ALA A 253 2.68 -13.90 -9.64
N HIS A 254 1.71 -13.37 -10.40
CA HIS A 254 0.56 -14.14 -10.87
C HIS A 254 1.01 -15.27 -11.81
N PRO A 255 0.36 -16.46 -11.80
CA PRO A 255 0.68 -17.54 -12.72
C PRO A 255 0.69 -17.14 -14.21
N MET A 256 -0.16 -16.18 -14.61
CA MET A 256 -0.18 -15.66 -16.00
C MET A 256 1.08 -14.93 -16.44
N TYR A 257 1.90 -14.44 -15.50
CA TYR A 257 3.07 -13.60 -15.74
C TYR A 257 4.36 -14.21 -15.22
N LYS A 258 4.27 -15.28 -14.41
CA LYS A 258 5.40 -15.92 -13.72
C LYS A 258 6.44 -16.44 -14.71
N ASP A 259 6.02 -17.14 -15.76
CA ASP A 259 6.96 -17.71 -16.74
C ASP A 259 7.67 -16.61 -17.54
N GLN A 260 6.96 -15.56 -17.94
CA GLN A 260 7.56 -14.43 -18.65
C GLN A 260 8.58 -13.66 -17.79
N LEU A 261 8.35 -13.55 -16.48
CA LEU A 261 9.34 -12.98 -15.56
C LEU A 261 10.56 -13.90 -15.39
N LYS A 262 10.35 -15.22 -15.32
CA LYS A 262 11.44 -16.21 -15.29
C LYS A 262 12.30 -16.10 -16.55
N ASP A 263 11.66 -16.04 -17.71
CA ASP A 263 12.32 -15.91 -19.01
C ASP A 263 13.11 -14.60 -19.11
N TYR A 264 12.50 -13.48 -18.72
CA TYR A 264 13.20 -12.19 -18.66
C TYR A 264 14.43 -12.26 -17.75
N PHE A 265 14.29 -12.81 -16.54
CA PHE A 265 15.38 -12.88 -15.57
C PHE A 265 16.53 -13.77 -16.06
N GLN A 266 16.23 -14.96 -16.60
CA GLN A 266 17.22 -15.85 -17.18
C GLN A 266 17.92 -15.23 -18.39
N HIS A 267 17.17 -14.53 -19.25
CA HIS A 267 17.74 -13.81 -20.38
C HIS A 267 18.66 -12.69 -19.91
N ALA A 268 18.21 -11.85 -18.98
CA ALA A 268 18.99 -10.76 -18.41
C ALA A 268 20.29 -11.26 -17.78
N GLN A 269 20.29 -12.42 -17.11
CA GLN A 269 21.51 -13.04 -16.58
C GLN A 269 22.56 -13.40 -17.64
N ARG A 270 22.16 -13.60 -18.91
CA ARG A 270 23.08 -13.89 -20.02
C ARG A 270 23.58 -12.63 -20.73
N VAL A 271 22.76 -11.59 -20.81
CA VAL A 271 23.03 -10.42 -21.67
C VAL A 271 23.37 -9.14 -20.91
N SER A 272 23.12 -9.09 -19.60
CA SER A 272 23.36 -7.87 -18.84
C SER A 272 24.85 -7.55 -18.75
N PHE A 273 25.17 -6.25 -18.80
CA PHE A 273 26.54 -5.76 -18.64
C PHE A 273 27.12 -6.12 -17.27
N GLY A 274 26.30 -5.98 -16.21
CA GLY A 274 26.66 -6.31 -14.84
C GLY A 274 25.75 -7.38 -14.26
N LEU A 275 26.31 -8.33 -13.52
CA LEU A 275 25.56 -9.46 -12.99
C LEU A 275 25.12 -9.29 -11.54
N HIS A 276 25.34 -8.16 -10.89
CA HIS A 276 24.80 -7.93 -9.54
C HIS A 276 23.27 -7.81 -9.58
N THR A 277 22.75 -6.97 -10.48
CA THR A 277 21.31 -6.75 -10.73
C THR A 277 21.04 -6.87 -12.23
N PRO A 278 20.85 -8.09 -12.76
CA PRO A 278 20.79 -8.32 -14.20
C PRO A 278 19.58 -7.63 -14.88
N HIS A 279 19.83 -6.73 -15.82
CA HIS A 279 18.81 -6.20 -16.73
C HIS A 279 19.23 -6.30 -18.19
N ASP A 280 18.26 -6.60 -19.06
CA ASP A 280 18.35 -6.24 -20.47
C ASP A 280 17.66 -4.88 -20.65
N LEU A 281 18.46 -3.82 -20.80
CA LEU A 281 17.95 -2.44 -20.93
C LEU A 281 17.02 -2.26 -22.13
N LYS A 282 17.14 -3.08 -23.18
CA LYS A 282 16.25 -3.01 -24.35
C LYS A 282 14.84 -3.52 -24.05
N GLN A 283 14.70 -4.35 -23.02
CA GLN A 283 13.45 -5.06 -22.72
C GLN A 283 12.85 -4.72 -21.36
N ALA A 284 13.60 -4.03 -20.49
CA ALA A 284 13.23 -3.76 -19.10
C ALA A 284 11.84 -3.10 -18.93
N LEU A 285 11.46 -2.21 -19.85
CA LEU A 285 10.16 -1.51 -19.84
C LEU A 285 9.19 -2.01 -20.94
N SER A 286 9.50 -3.14 -21.59
CA SER A 286 8.72 -3.63 -22.73
C SER A 286 7.27 -3.98 -22.38
N TRP A 287 6.98 -4.32 -21.12
CA TRP A 287 5.62 -4.61 -20.66
C TRP A 287 4.77 -3.34 -20.61
N HIS A 288 5.34 -2.23 -20.14
CA HIS A 288 4.69 -0.91 -20.12
C HIS A 288 4.42 -0.39 -21.53
N VAL A 289 5.40 -0.54 -22.43
CA VAL A 289 5.23 -0.20 -23.86
C VAL A 289 4.10 -1.05 -24.47
N ARG A 290 4.10 -2.37 -24.25
CA ARG A 290 3.04 -3.26 -24.75
C ARG A 290 1.67 -2.87 -24.20
N LEU A 291 1.58 -2.47 -22.92
CA LEU A 291 0.33 -2.00 -22.34
C LEU A 291 -0.20 -0.73 -23.04
N GLN A 292 0.68 0.20 -23.41
CA GLN A 292 0.30 1.39 -24.19
C GLN A 292 -0.18 1.03 -25.61
N GLU A 293 0.52 0.12 -26.28
CA GLU A 293 0.24 -0.23 -27.68
C GLU A 293 -0.98 -1.15 -27.84
N THR A 294 -1.18 -2.07 -26.89
CA THR A 294 -2.15 -3.18 -27.03
C THR A 294 -3.24 -3.20 -25.97
N GLY A 295 -3.12 -2.36 -24.94
CA GLY A 295 -4.02 -2.39 -23.78
C GLY A 295 -3.77 -3.55 -22.81
N SER A 296 -2.65 -4.30 -22.95
CA SER A 296 -2.27 -5.37 -22.03
C SER A 296 -0.74 -5.54 -21.94
N MET A 297 -0.24 -5.89 -20.75
CA MET A 297 1.14 -6.31 -20.55
C MET A 297 1.39 -7.75 -21.04
N HIS A 298 0.36 -8.57 -21.21
CA HIS A 298 0.54 -9.97 -21.63
C HIS A 298 0.74 -10.07 -23.15
N PRO A 299 1.74 -10.81 -23.66
CA PRO A 299 1.97 -10.93 -25.10
C PRO A 299 0.75 -11.50 -25.84
N ASP A 300 0.14 -12.56 -25.30
CA ASP A 300 -1.10 -13.15 -25.82
C ASP A 300 -2.37 -12.41 -25.34
N HIS A 301 -2.38 -11.08 -25.40
CA HIS A 301 -3.47 -10.23 -24.92
C HIS A 301 -4.85 -10.58 -25.50
N GLN A 302 -4.90 -11.13 -26.72
CA GLN A 302 -6.13 -11.59 -27.37
C GLN A 302 -6.79 -12.79 -26.67
N LYS A 303 -6.02 -13.57 -25.89
CA LYS A 303 -6.51 -14.74 -25.14
C LYS A 303 -7.08 -14.37 -23.76
N ILE A 304 -6.82 -13.16 -23.25
CA ILE A 304 -7.37 -12.66 -21.98
C ILE A 304 -8.79 -12.17 -22.26
N LYS A 305 -9.76 -13.10 -22.20
CA LYS A 305 -11.18 -12.80 -22.36
C LYS A 305 -11.83 -12.62 -20.99
N GLU A 306 -12.04 -11.36 -20.58
CA GLU A 306 -13.20 -10.97 -19.78
C GLU A 306 -13.56 -9.50 -20.07
N PRO A 307 -14.85 -9.14 -20.04
CA PRO A 307 -15.29 -7.81 -20.35
C PRO A 307 -14.83 -6.85 -19.26
N ILE A 308 -14.29 -5.71 -19.68
CA ILE A 308 -14.09 -4.55 -18.82
C ILE A 308 -15.45 -4.27 -18.15
N SER A 309 -15.56 -4.42 -16.84
CA SER A 309 -16.82 -4.06 -16.16
C SER A 309 -17.14 -2.61 -16.51
N LYS A 310 -18.42 -2.28 -16.75
CA LYS A 310 -18.85 -0.92 -17.14
C LYS A 310 -18.38 0.17 -16.16
N ASP A 311 -18.06 -0.19 -14.92
CA ASP A 311 -17.47 0.71 -13.92
C ASP A 311 -16.01 1.08 -14.22
N THR A 312 -15.27 0.18 -14.88
CA THR A 312 -13.88 0.40 -15.29
C THR A 312 -13.78 1.29 -16.53
N GLU A 313 -14.78 1.23 -17.42
CA GLU A 313 -14.95 2.14 -18.56
C GLU A 313 -15.22 3.58 -18.10
N LYS A 314 -16.03 3.77 -17.05
CA LYS A 314 -16.24 5.09 -16.43
C LYS A 314 -14.98 5.64 -15.76
N ALA A 315 -14.16 4.79 -15.16
CA ALA A 315 -12.87 5.20 -14.60
C ALA A 315 -11.86 5.59 -15.69
N ALA A 316 -11.83 4.87 -16.81
CA ALA A 316 -11.00 5.22 -17.97
C ALA A 316 -11.46 6.52 -18.64
N ARG A 317 -12.77 6.77 -18.76
CA ARG A 317 -13.32 8.02 -19.30
C ARG A 317 -13.19 9.22 -18.36
N LYS A 318 -13.12 9.02 -17.04
CA LYS A 318 -12.85 10.11 -16.09
C LYS A 318 -11.40 10.61 -16.16
N ILE A 319 -10.45 9.75 -16.53
CA ILE A 319 -9.06 10.15 -16.80
C ILE A 319 -9.00 11.08 -18.02
N ASP A 320 -9.89 10.88 -19.00
CA ASP A 320 -9.94 11.64 -20.24
C ASP A 320 -10.64 13.02 -20.09
N GLN A 321 -11.50 13.21 -19.08
CA GLN A 321 -12.28 14.44 -18.89
C GLN A 321 -11.69 15.44 -17.89
N THR A 322 -10.67 15.08 -17.11
CA THR A 322 -9.96 16.02 -16.22
C THR A 322 -8.71 16.64 -16.85
N ALA A 323 -8.38 16.29 -18.11
CA ALA A 323 -7.18 16.75 -18.83
C ALA A 323 -7.44 17.79 -19.94
N ALA A 324 -8.62 18.43 -19.96
CA ALA A 324 -8.86 19.59 -20.82
C ALA A 324 -8.74 20.89 -19.99
N PRO A 325 -7.78 21.79 -20.28
CA PRO A 325 -7.81 23.13 -19.71
C PRO A 325 -9.07 23.83 -20.22
N LYS A 326 -9.97 24.21 -19.31
CA LYS A 326 -11.02 25.18 -19.62
C LYS A 326 -10.30 26.49 -19.97
N LYS A 327 -10.38 26.88 -21.24
CA LYS A 327 -10.07 28.24 -21.69
C LYS A 327 -11.03 29.24 -21.04
#